data_AF-A0A5S4X0B1-F1
#
_entry.id   AF-A0A5S4X0B1-F1
#
_cell.length_a   1.000
_cell.length_b   1.000
_cell.length_c   1.000
_cell.angle_alpha   90.00
_cell.angle_beta   90.00
_cell.angle_gamma   90.00
#
_symmetry.space_group_name_H-M   'P 1'
#
loop_
_entity.id
_entity.type
_entity.pdbx_description
1 polymer ?
#
loop_
_entity_poly.entity_id
_entity_poly.type
_entity_poly.pdbx_seq_one_letter_code
_entity_poly.pdbx_strand_id
1 'polypeptide(L)'
;MIHELELLDETPSTWSGPHVGRRLAEAMQTLALLPIGGGSGGSGWPAYCYEWDDLLAQQAQGELERTQAMQNRIRLLPSSREVQRMEVAIVWPAQYLAPLVHLLIATNIVALAHSFDRDSGWVAKKRGGCAETWRERHDQGCDIIARGLRSCRVPVF
;
A
#
# COMPACT_ATOMS: atom_id res chain seq x y z
N MET A 1 0.63 -34.23 -4.11
CA MET A 1 0.78 -34.32 -5.57
C MET A 1 0.41 -32.95 -6.11
N ILE A 2 1.34 -32.34 -6.83
CA ILE A 2 1.55 -30.90 -7.03
C ILE A 2 0.48 -30.35 -7.97
N HIS A 3 -0.54 -29.67 -7.45
CA HIS A 3 -1.59 -29.00 -8.21
C HIS A 3 -2.01 -27.67 -7.56
N GLU A 4 -1.07 -27.05 -6.85
CA GLU A 4 -1.23 -25.81 -6.12
C GLU A 4 -0.13 -24.88 -6.64
N LEU A 5 -0.49 -23.67 -7.10
CA LEU A 5 0.38 -22.54 -7.51
C LEU A 5 0.63 -22.25 -9.01
N GLU A 6 0.01 -22.95 -9.97
CA GLU A 6 0.15 -22.65 -11.42
C GLU A 6 -1.12 -22.06 -12.07
N LEU A 7 -1.97 -21.38 -11.31
CA LEU A 7 -3.11 -20.63 -11.85
C LEU A 7 -2.75 -19.14 -11.98
N LEU A 8 -1.95 -18.86 -13.00
CA LEU A 8 -2.07 -17.69 -13.87
C LEU A 8 -2.31 -16.33 -13.17
N ASP A 9 -1.25 -15.80 -12.55
CA ASP A 9 -1.04 -14.34 -12.51
C ASP A 9 -0.62 -13.90 -13.93
N GLU A 10 -1.50 -14.11 -14.91
CA GLU A 10 -1.30 -13.61 -16.28
C GLU A 10 -1.18 -12.10 -16.17
N THR A 11 0.05 -11.62 -16.32
CA THR A 11 0.33 -10.19 -16.39
C THR A 11 -0.52 -9.63 -17.54
N PRO A 12 -1.55 -8.81 -17.26
CA PRO A 12 -2.47 -8.38 -18.30
C PRO A 12 -1.70 -7.59 -19.35
N SER A 13 -2.20 -7.62 -20.58
CA SER A 13 -1.58 -6.92 -21.71
C SER A 13 -1.58 -5.38 -21.53
N THR A 14 -2.45 -4.86 -20.66
CA THR A 14 -2.55 -3.42 -20.37
C THR A 14 -2.91 -3.18 -18.91
N TRP A 15 -2.44 -2.06 -18.35
CA TRP A 15 -2.82 -1.60 -17.02
C TRP A 15 -4.34 -1.39 -16.91
N SER A 16 -4.94 -1.85 -15.82
CA SER A 16 -6.32 -1.59 -15.41
C SER A 16 -6.36 -1.03 -13.99
N GLY A 17 -7.45 -0.36 -13.59
CA GLY A 17 -7.61 0.13 -12.21
C GLY A 17 -7.40 -0.97 -11.17
N PRO A 18 -8.06 -2.14 -11.27
CA PRO A 18 -7.85 -3.24 -10.33
C PRO A 18 -6.39 -3.72 -10.24
N HIS A 19 -5.66 -3.76 -11.35
CA HIS A 19 -4.24 -4.13 -11.33
C HIS A 19 -3.38 -3.06 -10.67
N VAL A 20 -3.63 -1.77 -10.94
CA VAL A 20 -2.96 -0.68 -10.24
C VAL A 20 -3.19 -0.79 -8.73
N GLY A 21 -4.43 -0.99 -8.29
CA GLY A 21 -4.76 -1.15 -6.86
C GLY A 21 -3.99 -2.30 -6.21
N ARG A 22 -3.88 -3.44 -6.91
CA ARG A 22 -3.09 -4.59 -6.44
C ARG A 22 -1.61 -4.27 -6.31
N ARG A 23 -0.99 -3.66 -7.33
CA ARG A 23 0.44 -3.27 -7.28
C ARG A 23 0.72 -2.23 -6.22
N LEU A 24 -0.22 -1.31 -5.96
CA LEU A 24 -0.10 -0.38 -4.85
C LEU A 24 -0.16 -1.10 -3.50
N ALA A 25 -1.11 -2.03 -3.29
CA ALA A 25 -1.18 -2.81 -2.06
C ALA A 25 0.09 -3.64 -1.82
N GLU A 26 0.65 -4.26 -2.87
CA GLU A 26 1.92 -5.00 -2.79
C GLU A 26 3.12 -4.08 -2.52
N ALA A 27 3.15 -2.89 -3.11
CA ALA A 27 4.18 -1.89 -2.82
C ALA A 27 4.11 -1.48 -1.34
N MET A 28 2.91 -1.26 -0.82
CA MET A 28 2.70 -0.98 0.60
C MET A 28 3.17 -2.15 1.47
N GLN A 29 2.81 -3.38 1.12
CA GLN A 29 3.27 -4.57 1.86
C GLN A 29 4.80 -4.69 1.86
N THR A 30 5.44 -4.48 0.70
CA THR A 30 6.90 -4.49 0.55
C THR A 30 7.55 -3.41 1.41
N LEU A 31 7.00 -2.21 1.40
CA LEU A 31 7.48 -1.08 2.19
C LEU A 31 7.44 -1.39 3.69
N ALA A 32 6.41 -2.12 4.16
CA ALA A 32 6.28 -2.51 5.57
C ALA A 32 7.37 -3.50 6.04
N LEU A 33 7.97 -4.26 5.11
CA LEU A 33 9.04 -5.21 5.40
C LEU A 33 10.42 -4.54 5.45
N LEU A 34 10.56 -3.34 4.88
CA LEU A 34 11.83 -2.62 4.86
C LEU A 34 12.19 -2.10 6.26
N PRO A 35 13.46 -2.09 6.65
CA PRO A 35 13.93 -1.43 7.85
C PRO A 35 13.91 0.09 7.65
N ILE A 36 12.73 0.71 7.71
CA ILE A 36 12.56 2.15 7.54
C ILE A 36 12.84 2.83 8.89
N GLY A 37 13.86 3.69 8.94
CA GLY A 37 13.99 4.69 10.00
C GLY A 37 12.90 5.75 9.82
N GLY A 38 12.14 6.04 10.87
CA GLY A 38 10.93 6.87 10.83
C GLY A 38 11.09 8.17 10.02
N GLY A 39 10.44 8.22 8.87
CA GLY A 39 10.33 9.41 8.03
C GLY A 39 8.87 9.80 7.87
N SER A 40 8.54 11.07 8.10
CA SER A 40 7.19 11.59 7.93
C SER A 40 6.89 11.86 6.45
N GLY A 41 6.11 10.98 5.83
CA GLY A 41 5.42 11.30 4.57
C GLY A 41 4.42 12.45 4.78
N GLY A 42 4.28 13.35 3.81
CA GLY A 42 3.32 14.47 3.87
C GLY A 42 1.85 14.01 3.99
N SER A 43 0.90 14.94 4.14
CA SER A 43 -0.52 14.66 4.48
C SER A 43 -1.29 13.72 3.54
N GLY A 44 -0.74 13.43 2.35
CA GLY A 44 -1.28 12.49 1.38
C GLY A 44 -0.72 11.07 1.43
N TRP A 45 0.34 10.83 2.21
CA TRP A 45 0.89 9.49 2.44
C TRP A 45 0.19 8.84 3.63
N PRO A 46 -0.16 7.54 3.56
CA PRO A 46 -0.51 6.80 4.76
C PRO A 46 0.69 6.87 5.68
N ALA A 47 0.48 7.19 6.95
CA ALA A 47 1.54 7.17 7.93
C ALA A 47 2.06 5.73 8.02
N TYR A 48 3.21 5.46 7.39
CA TYR A 48 4.03 4.29 7.69
C TYR A 48 4.62 4.36 9.10
N CYS A 49 4.42 5.49 9.79
CA CYS A 49 4.49 5.54 11.23
C CYS A 49 3.26 4.81 11.77
N TYR A 50 3.47 3.69 12.45
CA TYR A 50 2.59 3.24 13.52
C TYR A 50 1.85 4.44 14.13
N GLU A 51 0.51 4.35 14.29
CA GLU A 51 -0.22 5.40 14.99
C GLU A 51 0.50 5.65 16.32
N TRP A 52 0.97 6.89 16.53
CA TRP A 52 1.78 7.26 17.69
C TRP A 52 1.12 6.84 19.01
N ASP A 53 -0.21 6.72 19.02
CA ASP A 53 -1.00 6.24 20.15
C ASP A 53 -0.78 4.74 20.47
N ASP A 54 -0.56 3.88 19.48
CA ASP A 54 -0.25 2.45 19.68
C ASP A 54 1.19 2.24 20.17
N LEU A 55 2.13 3.06 19.69
CA LEU A 55 3.53 3.03 20.17
C LEU A 55 3.68 3.65 21.56
N LEU A 56 2.93 4.70 21.89
CA LEU A 56 2.92 5.29 23.23
C LEU A 56 2.35 4.31 24.27
N ALA A 57 1.32 3.53 23.90
CA ALA A 57 0.77 2.48 24.75
C ALA A 57 1.80 1.35 24.99
N GLN A 58 2.52 0.91 23.95
CA GLN A 58 3.58 -0.12 24.07
C GLN A 58 4.84 0.39 24.80
N GLN A 59 5.17 1.69 24.68
CA GLN A 59 6.31 2.31 25.35
C GLN A 59 6.06 2.44 26.85
N ALA A 60 4.83 2.80 27.26
CA ALA A 60 4.43 2.86 28.65
C ALA A 60 4.52 1.50 29.37
N GLN A 61 4.48 0.39 28.62
CA GLN A 61 4.59 -0.99 29.13
C GLN A 61 6.00 -1.60 29.08
N GLY A 62 6.99 -0.91 28.51
CA GLY A 62 8.39 -1.40 28.47
C GLY A 62 8.63 -2.63 27.58
N GLU A 63 7.67 -2.99 26.71
CA GLU A 63 7.76 -4.19 25.86
C GLU A 63 8.43 -3.93 24.51
N LEU A 64 8.52 -2.66 24.09
CA LEU A 64 8.97 -2.23 22.76
C LEU A 64 10.33 -2.83 22.32
N GLU A 65 11.30 -2.90 23.22
CA GLU A 65 12.62 -3.48 22.94
C GLU A 65 12.57 -5.00 22.75
N ARG A 66 11.69 -5.71 23.47
CA ARG A 66 11.49 -7.16 23.32
C ARG A 66 10.68 -7.48 22.06
N THR A 67 9.67 -6.68 21.74
CA THR A 67 8.89 -6.83 20.50
C THR A 67 9.75 -6.54 19.27
N GLN A 68 10.60 -5.50 19.32
CA GLN A 68 11.57 -5.21 18.25
C GLN A 68 12.64 -6.30 18.12
N ALA A 69 13.18 -6.82 19.23
CA ALA A 69 14.14 -7.92 19.20
C ALA A 69 13.53 -9.24 18.67
N MET A 70 12.25 -9.52 18.98
CA MET A 70 11.51 -10.67 18.44
C MET A 70 11.18 -10.50 16.96
N GLN A 71 10.72 -9.32 16.53
CA GLN A 71 10.43 -9.02 15.12
C GLN A 71 11.68 -9.01 14.25
N ASN A 72 12.84 -8.64 14.81
CA ASN A 72 14.11 -8.57 14.08
C ASN A 72 14.78 -9.93 13.82
N ARG A 73 14.38 -11.02 14.49
CA ARG A 73 15.07 -12.32 14.36
C ARG A 73 14.68 -13.13 13.13
N ILE A 74 13.54 -12.85 12.48
CA ILE A 74 13.10 -13.51 11.24
C ILE A 74 12.41 -12.47 10.34
N ARG A 75 13.10 -11.38 9.98
CA ARG A 75 12.61 -10.51 8.91
C ARG A 75 12.81 -11.24 7.58
N LEU A 76 11.73 -11.72 6.99
CA LEU A 76 11.71 -12.02 5.56
C LEU A 76 11.93 -10.68 4.84
N LEU A 77 13.17 -10.44 4.44
CA LEU A 77 13.50 -9.28 3.62
C LEU A 77 12.83 -9.45 2.27
N PRO A 78 12.24 -8.38 1.70
CA PRO A 78 11.70 -8.45 0.35
C PRO A 78 12.83 -8.72 -0.63
N SER A 79 12.53 -9.47 -1.67
CA SER A 79 13.44 -9.71 -2.78
C SER A 79 13.74 -8.40 -3.53
N SER A 80 14.87 -8.35 -4.24
CA SER A 80 15.22 -7.19 -5.06
C SER A 80 14.15 -6.86 -6.11
N ARG A 81 13.44 -7.88 -6.63
CA ARG A 81 12.34 -7.69 -7.60
C ARG A 81 11.13 -7.01 -6.97
N GLU A 82 10.77 -7.37 -5.74
CA GLU A 82 9.68 -6.72 -5.00
C GLU A 82 10.02 -5.26 -4.70
N VAL A 83 11.25 -4.98 -4.26
CA VAL A 83 11.72 -3.62 -4.01
C VAL A 83 11.66 -2.77 -5.29
N GLN A 84 12.16 -3.26 -6.42
CA GLN A 84 12.10 -2.53 -7.70
C GLN A 84 10.65 -2.21 -8.12
N ARG A 85 9.74 -3.17 -7.99
CA ARG A 85 8.32 -2.98 -8.29
C ARG A 85 7.68 -1.96 -7.36
N MET A 86 7.99 -2.03 -6.07
CA MET A 86 7.54 -1.07 -5.06
C MET A 86 8.01 0.34 -5.39
N GLU A 87 9.30 0.55 -5.65
CA GLU A 87 9.87 1.87 -5.95
C GLU A 87 9.18 2.53 -7.15
N VAL A 88 8.86 1.73 -8.17
CA VAL A 88 8.11 2.21 -9.34
C VAL A 88 6.65 2.55 -8.97
N ALA A 89 5.96 1.66 -8.24
CA ALA A 89 4.53 1.82 -7.97
C ALA A 89 4.21 2.91 -6.95
N ILE A 90 5.06 3.07 -5.92
CA ILE A 90 4.77 3.92 -4.77
C ILE A 90 4.67 5.42 -5.12
N VAL A 91 5.27 5.82 -6.25
CA VAL A 91 5.23 7.21 -6.72
C VAL A 91 4.00 7.55 -7.56
N TRP A 92 3.28 6.55 -8.08
CA TRP A 92 2.16 6.78 -9.00
C TRP A 92 1.05 7.67 -8.43
N PRO A 93 0.59 7.50 -7.17
CA PRO A 93 -0.46 8.35 -6.62
C PRO A 93 -0.04 9.83 -6.59
N ALA A 94 1.21 10.13 -6.21
CA ALA A 94 1.73 11.49 -6.24
C ALA A 94 1.83 12.01 -7.69
N GLN A 95 2.30 11.19 -8.62
CA GLN A 95 2.51 11.59 -10.02
C GLN A 95 1.19 11.91 -10.74
N TYR A 96 0.15 11.09 -10.55
CA TYR A 96 -1.09 11.19 -11.32
C TYR A 96 -2.26 11.83 -10.57
N LEU A 97 -2.22 11.86 -9.23
CA LEU A 97 -3.33 12.33 -8.38
C LEU A 97 -2.98 13.55 -7.53
N ALA A 98 -1.77 14.12 -7.60
CA ALA A 98 -1.40 15.33 -6.85
C ALA A 98 -2.45 16.47 -6.88
N PRO A 99 -3.07 16.83 -8.03
CA PRO A 99 -4.10 17.88 -8.04
C PRO A 99 -5.44 17.43 -7.45
N LEU A 100 -5.65 16.12 -7.27
CA LEU A 100 -6.89 15.51 -6.79
C LEU A 100 -6.67 14.90 -5.40
N VAL A 101 -6.36 15.77 -4.42
CA VAL A 101 -5.93 15.38 -3.06
C VAL A 101 -6.85 14.35 -2.41
N HIS A 102 -8.17 14.46 -2.59
CA HIS A 102 -9.13 13.50 -2.02
C HIS A 102 -9.01 12.08 -2.62
N LEU A 103 -8.68 11.96 -3.91
CA LEU A 103 -8.41 10.67 -4.56
C LEU A 103 -7.04 10.15 -4.17
N LEU A 104 -6.03 11.02 -4.08
CA LEU A 104 -4.70 10.66 -3.63
C LEU A 104 -4.76 10.02 -2.23
N ILE A 105 -5.45 10.67 -1.29
CA ILE A 105 -5.66 10.18 0.08
C ILE A 105 -6.40 8.84 0.07
N ALA A 106 -7.52 8.72 -0.64
CA ALA A 106 -8.30 7.49 -0.68
C ALA A 106 -7.53 6.32 -1.30
N THR A 107 -6.85 6.55 -2.43
CA THR A 107 -6.05 5.55 -3.13
C THR A 107 -4.97 5.00 -2.22
N ASN A 108 -4.21 5.89 -1.57
CA ASN A 108 -3.13 5.51 -0.68
C ASN A 108 -3.60 4.77 0.58
N ILE A 109 -4.65 5.27 1.25
CA ILE A 109 -5.11 4.68 2.51
C ILE A 109 -5.79 3.32 2.28
N VAL A 110 -6.59 3.19 1.22
CA VAL A 110 -7.25 1.92 0.90
C VAL A 110 -6.22 0.90 0.40
N ALA A 111 -5.23 1.30 -0.39
CA ALA A 111 -4.12 0.41 -0.76
C ALA A 111 -3.32 -0.07 0.46
N LEU A 112 -3.07 0.81 1.44
CA LEU A 112 -2.46 0.42 2.72
C LEU A 112 -3.35 -0.59 3.47
N ALA A 113 -4.65 -0.35 3.56
CA ALA A 113 -5.57 -1.27 4.21
C ALA A 113 -5.52 -2.65 3.55
N HIS A 114 -5.54 -2.70 2.21
CA HIS A 114 -5.42 -3.94 1.45
C HIS A 114 -4.09 -4.67 1.68
N SER A 115 -2.98 -3.97 1.95
CA SER A 115 -1.70 -4.60 2.28
C SER A 115 -1.72 -5.40 3.59
N PHE A 116 -2.72 -5.16 4.44
CA PHE A 116 -2.96 -5.86 5.71
C PHE A 116 -4.21 -6.75 5.68
N ASP A 117 -4.68 -7.14 4.49
CA ASP A 117 -5.93 -7.90 4.29
C ASP A 117 -7.16 -7.20 4.91
N ARG A 118 -7.18 -5.85 4.91
CA ARG A 118 -8.30 -5.02 5.32
C ARG A 118 -8.99 -4.38 4.12
N ASP A 119 -10.19 -3.84 4.34
CA ASP A 119 -11.03 -3.23 3.31
C ASP A 119 -11.36 -1.76 3.59
N SER A 120 -12.12 -1.14 2.69
CA SER A 120 -12.60 0.25 2.86
C SER A 120 -13.55 0.43 4.05
N GLY A 121 -14.18 -0.64 4.54
CA GLY A 121 -14.97 -0.64 5.76
C GLY A 121 -14.11 -0.45 7.00
N TRP A 122 -12.94 -1.07 7.04
CA TRP A 122 -11.93 -0.80 8.07
C TRP A 122 -11.47 0.65 8.05
N VAL A 123 -11.21 1.20 6.85
CA VAL A 123 -10.82 2.61 6.67
C VAL A 123 -11.92 3.55 7.19
N ALA A 124 -13.18 3.31 6.81
CA ALA A 124 -14.31 4.13 7.26
C ALA A 124 -14.47 4.11 8.78
N LYS A 125 -14.27 2.97 9.44
CA LYS A 125 -14.31 2.87 10.91
C LYS A 125 -13.21 3.70 11.58
N LYS A 126 -12.02 3.77 10.98
CA LYS A 126 -10.85 4.47 11.54
C LYS A 126 -10.84 5.97 11.23
N ARG A 127 -11.31 6.38 10.05
CA ARG A 127 -11.19 7.75 9.54
C ARG A 127 -12.52 8.46 9.33
N GLY A 128 -13.63 7.80 9.63
CA GLY A 128 -14.97 8.30 9.39
C GLY A 128 -15.39 8.22 7.91
N GLY A 129 -16.63 8.63 7.66
CA GLY A 129 -17.25 8.56 6.33
C GLY A 129 -17.85 7.19 6.01
N CYS A 130 -18.16 6.98 4.73
CA CYS A 130 -18.78 5.75 4.23
C CYS A 130 -17.77 4.85 3.51
N ALA A 131 -17.82 3.55 3.77
CA ALA A 131 -16.95 2.54 3.16
C ALA A 131 -17.05 2.53 1.61
N GLU A 132 -18.24 2.79 1.09
CA GLU A 132 -18.51 2.90 -0.34
C GLU A 132 -17.78 4.09 -0.95
N THR A 133 -17.86 5.27 -0.33
CA THR A 133 -17.15 6.46 -0.80
C THR A 133 -15.63 6.28 -0.81
N TRP A 134 -15.07 5.58 0.18
CA TRP A 134 -13.64 5.25 0.20
C TRP A 134 -13.27 4.31 -0.95
N ARG A 135 -14.07 3.27 -1.18
CA ARG A 135 -13.88 2.32 -2.29
C ARG A 135 -13.97 3.02 -3.65
N GLU A 136 -15.04 3.77 -3.89
CA GLU A 136 -15.26 4.49 -5.16
C GLU A 136 -14.12 5.45 -5.49
N ARG A 137 -13.63 6.21 -4.49
CA ARG A 137 -12.51 7.13 -4.68
C ARG A 137 -11.19 6.40 -4.92
N HIS A 138 -10.96 5.29 -4.24
CA HIS A 138 -9.81 4.42 -4.51
C HIS A 138 -9.84 3.88 -5.94
N ASP A 139 -10.98 3.34 -6.36
CA ASP A 139 -11.15 2.74 -7.69
C ASP A 139 -10.99 3.81 -8.78
N GLN A 140 -11.59 4.98 -8.59
CA GLN A 140 -11.42 6.14 -9.48
C GLN A 140 -9.96 6.59 -9.57
N GLY A 141 -9.24 6.65 -8.44
CA GLY A 141 -7.82 6.98 -8.42
C GLY A 141 -6.97 5.97 -9.18
N CYS A 142 -7.25 4.68 -8.98
CA CYS A 142 -6.57 3.60 -9.70
C CYS A 142 -6.84 3.65 -11.21
N ASP A 143 -8.05 3.99 -11.65
CA ASP A 143 -8.38 4.14 -13.07
C ASP A 143 -7.70 5.34 -13.73
N ILE A 144 -7.52 6.44 -13.00
CA ILE A 144 -6.74 7.60 -13.47
C ILE A 144 -5.27 7.20 -13.66
N ILE A 145 -4.67 6.54 -12.66
CA ILE A 145 -3.29 6.06 -12.73
C ILE A 145 -3.14 5.08 -13.91
N ALA A 146 -4.04 4.11 -14.05
CA ALA A 146 -3.99 3.13 -15.13
C ALA A 146 -4.03 3.80 -16.51
N ARG A 147 -4.87 4.82 -16.70
CA ARG A 147 -4.88 5.63 -17.93
C ARG A 147 -3.56 6.35 -18.17
N GLY A 148 -2.95 6.91 -17.12
CA GLY A 148 -1.63 7.54 -17.19
C GLY A 148 -0.55 6.56 -17.63
N LEU A 149 -0.47 5.40 -16.97
CA LEU A 149 0.50 4.34 -17.29
C LEU A 149 0.35 3.83 -18.73
N ARG A 150 -0.89 3.63 -19.21
CA ARG A 150 -1.15 3.25 -20.61
C ARG A 150 -0.69 4.34 -21.59
N SER A 151 -0.98 5.60 -21.29
CA SER A 151 -0.58 6.74 -22.14
C SER A 151 0.94 6.88 -22.25
N CYS A 152 1.64 6.62 -21.15
CA CYS A 152 3.11 6.60 -21.09
C CYS A 152 3.73 5.28 -21.56
N ARG A 153 2.93 4.30 -22.00
CA ARG A 153 3.37 2.96 -22.44
C ARG A 153 4.26 2.24 -21.42
N VAL A 154 3.94 2.40 -20.13
CA VAL A 154 4.66 1.72 -19.05
C VAL A 154 4.39 0.21 -19.16
N PRO A 155 5.42 -0.65 -19.21
CA PRO A 155 5.24 -2.10 -19.23
C PRO A 155 4.48 -2.60 -18.00
N VAL A 156 3.62 -3.59 -18.21
CA VAL A 156 2.87 -4.23 -17.11
C VAL A 156 3.77 -5.24 -16.41
N PHE A 157 3.67 -5.35 -15.07
CA PHE A 157 4.49 -6.25 -14.26
C PHE A 157 3.76 -6.79 -13.04
#